data_AF-A0A0M9VRG0-F1
#
_entry.id   AF-A0A0M9VRG0-F1
#
_cell.length_a   1.000
_cell.length_b   1.000
_cell.length_c   1.000
_cell.angle_alpha   90.00
_cell.angle_beta   90.00
_cell.angle_gamma   90.00
#
_symmetry.space_group_name_H-M   'P 1'
#
loop_
_entity.id
_entity.type
_entity.pdbx_description
1 polymer ?
#
loop_
_entity_poly.entity_id
_entity_poly.type
_entity_poly.pdbx_seq_one_letter_code
_entity_poly.pdbx_strand_id
1 'polypeptide(L)'
;MLLRRIFHAVSAVAGVCLADFVSDDRSAAYAMINQARANHGVQPLAWDANLATYAQYWADEMAGGRQPFTHAQGQYRPSQGENLYEQQAGQCDASYMTPYQSGVHTWLIQEQLFDGQPITSGHEPWLHWCTR
;
A
#
# COMPACT_ATOMS: atom_id res chain seq x y z
N MET A 1 32.39 -26.19 7.75
CA MET A 1 32.20 -26.84 9.06
C MET A 1 30.97 -26.21 9.72
N LEU A 2 29.83 -26.89 9.63
CA LEU A 2 28.58 -26.50 10.32
C LEU A 2 28.79 -26.58 11.83
N LEU A 3 28.25 -25.64 12.61
CA LEU A 3 27.79 -25.98 13.96
C LEU A 3 26.62 -25.09 14.40
N ARG A 4 25.43 -25.68 14.32
CA ARG A 4 24.18 -25.30 14.99
C ARG A 4 24.38 -25.56 16.48
N ARG A 5 24.09 -24.60 17.37
CA ARG A 5 24.05 -24.85 18.82
C ARG A 5 22.67 -24.58 19.39
N ILE A 6 22.20 -25.63 20.05
CA ILE A 6 20.93 -25.86 20.72
C ILE A 6 20.94 -25.14 22.08
N PHE A 7 19.77 -24.61 22.44
CA PHE A 7 19.41 -23.99 23.72
C PHE A 7 19.88 -24.77 24.96
N HIS A 8 20.41 -24.05 25.96
CA HIS A 8 20.26 -24.37 27.39
C HIS A 8 20.09 -23.05 28.17
N ALA A 9 19.06 -22.99 29.00
CA ALA A 9 18.62 -21.83 29.76
C ALA A 9 19.33 -21.73 31.12
N VAL A 10 19.73 -20.52 31.55
CA VAL A 10 19.81 -20.07 32.94
C VAL A 10 19.54 -18.56 33.00
N SER A 11 18.74 -18.15 33.99
CA SER A 11 18.18 -16.83 34.28
C SER A 11 19.14 -15.63 34.19
N ALA A 12 18.70 -14.62 33.44
CA ALA A 12 18.60 -13.24 33.90
C ALA A 12 17.46 -12.60 33.10
N VAL A 13 16.58 -11.85 33.78
CA VAL A 13 15.55 -11.03 33.14
C VAL A 13 16.25 -9.89 32.41
N ALA A 14 16.81 -10.18 31.24
CA ALA A 14 16.97 -9.19 30.21
C ALA A 14 15.58 -9.11 29.58
N GLY A 15 14.91 -7.97 29.76
CA GLY A 15 13.79 -7.62 28.91
C GLY A 15 14.27 -7.74 27.48
N VAL A 16 13.99 -8.88 26.85
CA VAL A 16 13.92 -8.94 25.41
C VAL A 16 12.77 -8.00 25.13
N CYS A 17 13.10 -6.77 24.74
CA CYS A 17 12.23 -6.05 23.84
C CYS A 17 12.00 -7.04 22.70
N LEU A 18 10.90 -7.79 22.77
CA LEU A 18 10.18 -8.14 21.58
C LEU A 18 9.92 -6.75 20.98
N ALA A 19 10.85 -6.30 20.13
CA ALA A 19 10.48 -5.37 19.11
C ALA A 19 9.43 -6.15 18.36
N ASP A 20 8.18 -5.96 18.76
CA ASP A 20 7.05 -6.29 17.93
C ASP A 20 7.47 -5.82 16.55
N PHE A 21 7.50 -6.74 15.60
CA PHE A 21 7.49 -6.36 14.20
C PHE A 21 6.19 -5.56 14.04
N VAL A 22 6.25 -4.28 14.35
CA VAL A 22 5.33 -3.31 13.81
C VAL A 22 5.70 -3.33 12.35
N SER A 23 4.92 -4.06 11.56
CA SER A 23 4.97 -3.92 10.12
C SER A 23 4.92 -2.43 9.84
N ASP A 24 5.96 -1.90 9.20
CA ASP A 24 5.95 -0.54 8.68
C ASP A 24 4.64 -0.31 7.91
N ASP A 25 4.03 0.86 8.03
CA ASP A 25 2.67 1.16 7.55
C ASP A 25 2.45 0.75 6.09
N ARG A 26 3.45 1.01 5.24
CA ARG A 26 3.49 0.58 3.84
C ARG A 26 3.39 -0.94 3.69
N SER A 27 4.11 -1.69 4.52
CA SER A 27 4.10 -3.16 4.51
C SER A 27 2.72 -3.70 4.93
N ALA A 28 2.09 -3.07 5.92
CA ALA A 28 0.72 -3.40 6.32
C ALA A 28 -0.31 -3.11 5.22
N ALA A 29 -0.21 -1.93 4.59
CA ALA A 29 -1.07 -1.54 3.47
C ALA A 29 -0.94 -2.49 2.27
N TYR A 30 0.28 -2.87 1.92
CA TYR A 30 0.53 -3.86 0.86
C TYR A 30 -0.04 -5.24 1.21
N ALA A 31 0.03 -5.66 2.48
CA ALA A 31 -0.61 -6.89 2.94
C ALA A 31 -2.15 -6.83 2.82
N MET A 32 -2.78 -5.68 3.12
CA MET A 32 -4.23 -5.49 2.91
C MET A 32 -4.64 -5.69 1.45
N ILE A 33 -3.87 -5.16 0.50
CA ILE A 33 -4.13 -5.34 -0.94
C ILE A 33 -4.08 -6.84 -1.29
N ASN A 34 -3.03 -7.54 -0.88
CA ASN A 34 -2.87 -8.96 -1.20
C ASN A 34 -3.91 -9.85 -0.51
N GLN A 35 -4.33 -9.51 0.71
CA GLN A 35 -5.44 -10.19 1.38
C GLN A 35 -6.75 -10.01 0.60
N ALA A 36 -7.04 -8.78 0.15
CA ALA A 36 -8.23 -8.52 -0.63
C ALA A 36 -8.20 -9.25 -1.99
N ARG A 37 -7.05 -9.27 -2.68
CA ARG A 37 -6.87 -10.09 -3.90
C ARG A 37 -7.13 -11.57 -3.67
N ALA A 38 -6.64 -12.12 -2.55
CA ALA A 38 -6.86 -13.51 -2.19
C ALA A 38 -8.35 -13.83 -1.96
N ASN A 39 -9.11 -12.91 -1.35
CA ASN A 39 -10.56 -13.05 -1.18
C ASN A 39 -11.31 -13.14 -2.52
N HIS A 40 -10.73 -12.57 -3.58
CA HIS A 40 -11.23 -12.62 -4.96
C HIS A 40 -10.60 -13.73 -5.81
N GLY A 41 -9.79 -14.62 -5.21
CA GLY A 41 -9.12 -15.70 -5.92
C GLY A 41 -8.07 -15.23 -6.93
N VAL A 42 -7.58 -13.99 -6.80
CA VAL A 42 -6.58 -13.40 -7.69
C VAL A 42 -5.19 -13.55 -7.08
N GLN A 43 -4.18 -13.79 -7.93
CA GLN A 43 -2.79 -13.92 -7.49
C GLN A 43 -2.28 -12.68 -6.74
N PRO A 44 -1.48 -12.83 -5.67
CA PRO A 44 -0.92 -11.70 -4.96
C PRO A 44 0.02 -10.89 -5.87
N LEU A 45 0.07 -9.58 -5.66
CA LEU A 45 1.05 -8.72 -6.30
C LEU A 45 2.42 -8.94 -5.67
N ALA A 46 3.49 -8.65 -6.43
CA ALA A 46 4.85 -8.49 -5.92
C ALA A 46 5.19 -7.00 -5.79
N TRP A 47 5.98 -6.63 -4.79
CA TRP A 47 6.49 -5.27 -4.68
C TRP A 47 7.52 -4.98 -5.79
N ASP A 48 7.41 -3.82 -6.43
CA ASP A 48 8.35 -3.36 -7.45
C ASP A 48 8.96 -2.02 -7.02
N ALA A 49 10.29 -1.99 -6.89
CA ALA A 49 11.01 -0.80 -6.45
C ALA A 49 10.94 0.35 -7.45
N ASN A 50 10.88 0.07 -8.75
CA ASN A 50 10.75 1.11 -9.78
C ASN A 50 9.36 1.75 -9.73
N LEU A 51 8.29 0.94 -9.59
CA LEU A 51 6.92 1.48 -9.41
C LEU A 51 6.87 2.41 -8.19
N ALA A 52 7.50 2.00 -7.08
CA ALA A 52 7.58 2.82 -5.88
C ALA A 52 8.33 4.14 -6.12
N THR A 53 9.43 4.12 -6.88
CA THR A 53 10.17 5.34 -7.25
C THR A 53 9.33 6.29 -8.10
N TYR A 54 8.59 5.79 -9.10
CA TYR A 54 7.71 6.63 -9.91
C TYR A 54 6.56 7.23 -9.09
N ALA A 55 5.94 6.43 -8.22
CA ALA A 55 4.87 6.89 -7.33
C ALA A 55 5.36 7.97 -6.36
N GLN A 56 6.54 7.79 -5.76
CA GLN A 56 7.14 8.78 -4.85
C GLN A 56 7.46 10.08 -5.60
N TYR A 57 8.07 10.00 -6.78
CA TYR A 57 8.36 11.18 -7.59
C TYR A 57 7.09 12.00 -7.86
N TRP A 58 6.01 11.34 -8.30
CA TRP A 58 4.78 12.05 -8.61
C TRP A 58 4.10 12.63 -7.36
N ALA A 59 4.13 11.90 -6.24
CA ALA A 59 3.66 12.41 -4.96
C ALA A 59 4.43 13.67 -4.53
N ASP A 60 5.75 13.71 -4.72
CA ASP A 60 6.60 14.87 -4.41
C ASP A 60 6.34 16.06 -5.35
N GLU A 61 6.00 15.82 -6.61
CA GLU A 61 5.57 16.85 -7.56
C GLU A 61 4.25 17.51 -7.13
N MET A 62 3.28 16.70 -6.69
CA MET A 62 1.99 17.19 -6.19
C MET A 62 2.15 17.91 -4.84
N ALA A 63 2.84 17.30 -3.88
CA ALA A 63 3.08 17.89 -2.55
C ALA A 63 3.90 19.19 -2.62
N GLY A 64 4.81 19.30 -3.59
CA GLY A 64 5.59 20.50 -3.85
C GLY A 64 4.84 21.60 -4.61
N GLY A 65 3.58 21.38 -4.99
CA GLY A 65 2.76 22.34 -5.74
C GLY A 65 3.17 22.52 -7.21
N ARG A 66 4.04 21.66 -7.74
CA ARG A 66 4.44 21.69 -9.17
C ARG A 66 3.38 21.07 -10.07
N GLN A 67 2.57 20.19 -9.50
CA GLN A 67 1.42 19.57 -10.15
C GLN A 67 0.19 19.68 -9.22
N PRO A 68 -1.03 19.84 -9.77
CA PRO A 68 -2.24 19.70 -8.98
C PRO A 68 -2.43 18.22 -8.56
N PHE A 69 -3.36 17.94 -7.65
CA PHE A 69 -3.78 16.57 -7.36
C PHE A 69 -4.45 15.95 -8.60
N THR A 70 -3.66 15.28 -9.42
CA THR A 70 -4.06 14.73 -10.71
C THR A 70 -3.19 13.54 -11.08
N HIS A 71 -3.71 12.66 -11.94
CA HIS A 71 -2.97 11.51 -12.42
C HIS A 71 -1.72 11.90 -13.20
N ALA A 72 -0.62 11.18 -12.97
CA ALA A 72 0.60 11.34 -13.75
C ALA A 72 0.33 11.12 -15.23
N GLN A 73 0.93 11.96 -16.08
CA GLN A 73 0.94 11.70 -17.52
C GLN A 73 1.78 10.46 -17.82
N GLY A 74 1.47 9.75 -18.91
CA GLY A 74 2.12 8.49 -19.26
C GLY A 74 3.66 8.55 -19.34
N GLN A 75 4.23 9.71 -19.69
CA GLN A 75 5.69 9.93 -19.69
C GLN A 75 6.34 9.81 -18.29
N TYR A 76 5.59 10.07 -17.22
CA TYR A 76 6.04 9.98 -15.83
C TYR A 76 5.69 8.63 -15.18
N ARG A 77 4.89 7.79 -15.84
CA ARG A 77 4.51 6.44 -15.38
C ARG A 77 4.32 5.46 -16.55
N PRO A 78 5.38 5.22 -17.36
CA PRO A 78 5.25 4.49 -18.62
C PRO A 78 4.73 3.07 -18.38
N SER A 79 3.59 2.75 -19.01
CA SER A 79 2.92 1.45 -18.92
C SER A 79 2.48 1.03 -17.51
N GLN A 80 2.17 1.99 -16.64
CA GLN A 80 1.72 1.75 -15.25
C GLN A 80 0.31 2.26 -15.01
N GLY A 81 -0.47 1.50 -14.23
CA GLY A 81 -1.69 2.00 -13.60
C GLY A 81 -1.37 2.97 -12.46
N GLU A 82 -2.37 3.68 -11.96
CA GLU A 82 -2.19 4.63 -10.86
C GLU A 82 -3.50 4.79 -10.08
N ASN A 83 -3.39 4.76 -8.75
CA ASN A 83 -4.43 5.20 -7.84
C ASN A 83 -3.89 6.38 -7.03
N LEU A 84 -4.73 7.38 -6.78
CA LEU A 84 -4.38 8.53 -5.96
C LEU A 84 -5.27 8.59 -4.73
N TYR A 85 -4.70 9.11 -3.65
CA TYR A 85 -5.39 9.39 -2.42
C TYR A 85 -4.75 10.61 -1.76
N GLU A 86 -5.57 11.54 -1.29
CA GLU A 86 -5.14 12.63 -0.43
C GLU A 86 -6.06 12.73 0.78
N GLN A 87 -5.48 13.12 1.91
CA GLN A 87 -6.22 13.42 3.13
C GLN A 87 -5.66 14.69 3.77
N GLN A 88 -6.53 15.58 4.25
CA GLN A 88 -6.14 16.81 4.94
C GLN A 88 -6.08 16.62 6.46
N ALA A 89 -4.94 16.91 7.06
CA ALA A 89 -4.74 16.74 8.49
C ALA A 89 -5.48 17.78 9.33
N GLY A 90 -6.42 17.30 10.16
CA GLY A 90 -6.85 17.99 11.38
C GLY A 90 -5.93 17.64 12.54
N GLN A 91 -5.92 18.45 13.61
CA GLN A 91 -5.11 18.13 14.80
C GLN A 91 -5.60 16.82 15.45
N CYS A 92 -4.65 15.90 15.69
CA CYS A 92 -4.81 14.66 16.46
C CYS A 92 -5.67 13.54 15.83
N ASP A 93 -5.61 13.34 14.52
CA ASP A 93 -6.25 12.17 13.88
C ASP A 93 -5.26 10.99 13.74
N ALA A 94 -5.64 9.83 14.27
CA ALA A 94 -4.87 8.59 14.21
C ALA A 94 -4.65 8.10 12.77
N SER A 95 -5.51 8.50 11.81
CA SER A 95 -5.36 8.18 10.38
C SER A 95 -4.05 8.71 9.77
N TYR A 96 -3.41 9.70 10.41
CA TYR A 96 -2.09 10.23 10.01
C TYR A 96 -0.92 9.40 10.48
N MET A 97 -1.12 8.48 11.43
CA MET A 97 -0.08 7.55 11.85
C MET A 97 0.09 6.40 10.85
N THR A 98 -0.93 6.17 10.01
CA THR A 98 -0.98 5.06 9.04
C THR A 98 -1.52 5.47 7.67
N PRO A 99 -0.93 6.49 7.00
CA PRO A 99 -1.48 7.06 5.77
C PRO A 99 -1.59 6.05 4.61
N TYR A 100 -0.68 5.06 4.50
CA TYR A 100 -0.76 4.05 3.45
C TYR A 100 -1.95 3.12 3.67
N GLN A 101 -2.18 2.68 4.92
CA GLN A 101 -3.34 1.86 5.23
C GLN A 101 -4.65 2.63 5.02
N SER A 102 -4.69 3.93 5.38
CA SER A 102 -5.86 4.79 5.14
C SER A 102 -6.21 4.87 3.65
N GLY A 103 -5.23 5.17 2.79
CA GLY A 103 -5.45 5.24 1.34
C GLY A 103 -5.87 3.90 0.74
N VAL A 104 -5.21 2.81 1.11
CA VAL A 104 -5.58 1.45 0.66
C VAL A 104 -6.99 1.08 1.13
N HIS A 105 -7.35 1.37 2.38
CA HIS A 105 -8.69 1.12 2.89
C HIS A 105 -9.74 1.88 2.06
N THR A 106 -9.52 3.17 1.78
CA THR A 106 -10.42 3.98 0.95
C THR A 106 -10.60 3.41 -0.46
N TRP A 107 -9.56 2.88 -1.10
CA TRP A 107 -9.71 2.22 -2.41
C TRP A 107 -10.45 0.89 -2.30
N LEU A 108 -10.16 0.07 -1.28
CA LEU A 108 -10.78 -1.25 -1.11
C LEU A 108 -12.29 -1.17 -0.87
N ILE A 109 -12.77 -0.19 -0.10
CA ILE A 109 -14.21 -0.05 0.17
C ILE A 109 -15.03 0.34 -1.08
N GLN A 110 -14.39 0.85 -2.14
CA GLN A 110 -15.04 1.14 -3.42
C GLN A 110 -15.47 -0.13 -4.17
N GLU A 111 -15.03 -1.31 -3.75
CA GLU A 111 -15.50 -2.59 -4.30
C GLU A 111 -17.03 -2.71 -4.25
N GLN A 112 -17.66 -2.19 -3.20
CA GLN A 112 -19.12 -2.23 -3.04
C GLN A 112 -19.87 -1.41 -4.11
N LEU A 113 -19.16 -0.53 -4.83
CA LEU A 113 -19.69 0.28 -5.91
C LEU A 113 -19.57 -0.40 -7.27
N PHE A 114 -18.90 -1.56 -7.36
CA PHE A 114 -18.70 -2.26 -8.62
C PHE A 114 -20.04 -2.79 -9.17
N ASP A 115 -20.35 -2.40 -10.40
CA ASP A 115 -21.63 -2.68 -11.07
C ASP A 115 -21.56 -3.88 -12.06
N GLY A 116 -20.41 -4.55 -12.12
CA GLY A 116 -20.19 -5.69 -13.03
C GLY A 116 -19.86 -5.29 -14.47
N GLN A 117 -19.73 -4.00 -14.78
CA GLN A 117 -19.36 -3.53 -16.12
C GLN A 117 -17.84 -3.54 -16.34
N PRO A 118 -17.38 -3.72 -17.58
CA PRO A 118 -15.95 -3.57 -17.89
C PRO A 118 -15.48 -2.14 -17.66
N ILE A 119 -14.20 -1.97 -17.35
CA ILE A 119 -13.53 -0.66 -17.35
C ILE A 119 -13.54 -0.11 -18.77
N THR A 120 -14.00 1.13 -18.95
CA THR A 120 -14.13 1.78 -20.27
C THR A 120 -13.31 3.07 -20.37
N SER A 121 -13.22 3.82 -19.27
CA SER A 121 -12.67 5.18 -19.23
C SER A 121 -11.43 5.30 -18.35
N GLY A 122 -11.26 4.40 -17.36
CA GLY A 122 -10.24 4.53 -16.32
C GLY A 122 -10.57 5.57 -15.25
N HIS A 123 -11.78 6.12 -15.29
CA HIS A 123 -12.32 7.10 -14.32
C HIS A 123 -13.54 6.57 -13.57
N GLU A 124 -13.76 5.25 -13.61
CA GLU A 124 -14.83 4.59 -12.91
C GLU A 124 -14.69 4.81 -11.37
N PRO A 125 -15.76 5.13 -10.64
CA PRO A 125 -15.70 5.40 -9.21
C PRO A 125 -15.65 4.13 -8.34
N TRP A 126 -15.32 2.98 -8.92
CA TRP A 126 -15.30 1.67 -8.25
C TRP A 126 -13.99 0.93 -8.46
N LEU A 127 -13.62 0.12 -7.47
CA LEU A 127 -12.49 -0.78 -7.57
C LEU A 127 -12.84 -1.99 -8.45
N HIS A 128 -11.88 -2.41 -9.28
CA HIS A 128 -11.97 -3.64 -10.08
C HIS A 128 -10.72 -4.49 -9.90
N TRP A 129 -10.89 -5.82 -9.87
CA TRP A 129 -9.79 -6.77 -9.72
C TRP A 129 -9.21 -7.21 -11.07
N CYS A 130 -7.99 -6.78 -11.38
CA CYS A 130 -7.27 -7.30 -12.54
C CYS A 130 -6.77 -8.74 -12.28
N THR A 131 -7.06 -9.64 -13.20
CA THR A 131 -6.64 -11.06 -13.18
C THR A 131 -5.28 -11.32 -13.84
N ARG A 132 -4.65 -10.28 -14.41
CA ARG A 132 -3.33 -10.35 -15.04
C ARG A 132 -2.23 -9.85 -14.11
#